data_AF-A0A9D5TUT1-F1
#
_entry.id   AF-A0A9D5TUT1-F1
#
_cell.length_a   1.000
_cell.length_b   1.000
_cell.length_c   1.000
_cell.angle_alpha   90.00
_cell.angle_beta   90.00
_cell.angle_gamma   90.00
#
_symmetry.space_group_name_H-M   'P 1'
#
loop_
_entity.id
_entity.type
_entity.pdbx_description
1 polymer ?
#
loop_
_entity_poly.entity_id
_entity_poly.type
_entity_poly.pdbx_seq_one_letter_code
_entity_poly.pdbx_strand_id
1 'polypeptide(L)'
;MTKVRVHELAKVLDTNSKELIALLGEYGYVIKNHMSILEDDQLDIIFEVFTQRYDKAVEIPNFGKVQAPKEEAPKKKTSGNKEKKAADKAEGSKEVQESAEEVAPISDEPIKRKVRHVDTRQSVVDIDKLDTEKLEELVPTNVSQDGVNKQKLKKGANRHRDNNVQANKVKPQPVKEQKVKKEKKKVLIPNEISVGEFASRLGVSPTEVIKKLMTLGIMAAISQTIEFDVAALIAEDMGAEVEQEIILTDEEILFGDEEDKPEDLEPRSPVVVVMGHVDHGKTSLLDAIRSTNVTSTEAGGITQHIGAHRVRIHDKKITFLDTPGHEAFTAMRARGAMATDIAILVVAADDGVMPQTIEAINHAKAAEVSIIVAINKIDKEGANPDRIKQDLMEHGLVPEEWGGDTICVEVSAKQKLNIEGLLEMVLLVAEMRELKANPNRMARGIVIESRLDKGRGPVATVLVQNGTLKVGDIVIAGTAIGHVRAMLDDKGKKIKKAGPSVPVEITGLSETPDGGDQFYAIDDERRGKNVVEQRKHQQKEERIKATTAVTLDDLFDRIKEGQMKDFNIIVKADVQGS
;
A
#
# COMPACT_ATOMS: atom_id res chain seq x y z
N MET A 1 21.18 39.23 -15.66
CA MET A 1 21.94 39.48 -14.43
C MET A 1 21.45 40.78 -13.81
N THR A 2 21.20 40.79 -12.51
CA THR A 2 20.68 41.95 -11.76
C THR A 2 21.86 42.82 -11.35
N LYS A 3 21.86 44.10 -11.71
CA LYS A 3 23.00 45.01 -11.43
C LYS A 3 23.05 45.38 -9.95
N VAL A 4 23.92 44.71 -9.18
CA VAL A 4 24.09 44.92 -7.73
C VAL A 4 24.92 46.18 -7.46
N ARG A 5 24.53 46.99 -6.46
CA ARG A 5 25.30 48.17 -6.03
C ARG A 5 26.09 47.90 -4.75
N VAL A 6 27.22 48.60 -4.57
CA VAL A 6 28.12 48.39 -3.42
C VAL A 6 27.40 48.51 -2.07
N HIS A 7 26.51 49.49 -1.90
CA HIS A 7 25.75 49.66 -0.65
C HIS A 7 24.66 48.58 -0.41
N GLU A 8 24.19 47.89 -1.44
CA GLU A 8 23.26 46.77 -1.32
C GLU A 8 24.04 45.52 -0.88
N LEU A 9 25.17 45.24 -1.53
CA LEU A 9 26.06 44.14 -1.15
C LEU A 9 26.61 44.29 0.28
N ALA A 10 26.97 45.52 0.68
CA ALA A 10 27.42 45.83 2.04
C ALA A 10 26.39 45.46 3.12
N LYS A 11 25.09 45.65 2.85
CA LYS A 11 24.01 45.26 3.77
C LYS A 11 23.82 43.74 3.83
N VAL A 12 24.04 43.04 2.72
CA VAL A 12 23.93 41.57 2.66
C VAL A 12 25.10 40.89 3.38
N LEU A 13 26.30 41.48 3.32
CA LEU A 13 27.52 40.98 3.95
C LEU A 13 27.79 41.58 5.35
N ASP A 14 26.80 42.26 5.96
CA ASP A 14 26.84 42.96 7.25
C ASP A 14 28.17 43.72 7.52
N THR A 15 28.64 44.47 6.51
CA THR A 15 29.93 45.16 6.53
C THR A 15 29.83 46.59 6.00
N ASN A 16 30.83 47.42 6.31
CA ASN A 16 30.77 48.84 5.95
C ASN A 16 31.03 49.01 4.44
N SER A 17 30.21 49.80 3.75
CA SER A 17 30.41 50.09 2.32
C SER A 17 31.75 50.76 2.00
N LYS A 18 32.46 51.30 3.00
CA LYS A 18 33.86 51.78 2.87
C LYS A 18 34.89 50.66 2.83
N GLU A 19 34.66 49.56 3.55
CA GLU A 19 35.55 48.41 3.60
C GLU A 19 35.53 47.64 2.27
N LEU A 20 34.35 47.47 1.66
CA LEU A 20 34.24 46.86 0.32
C LEU A 20 34.93 47.70 -0.77
N ILE A 21 34.88 49.03 -0.69
CA ILE A 21 35.61 49.91 -1.64
C ILE A 21 37.12 49.83 -1.41
N ALA A 22 37.58 49.77 -0.16
CA ALA A 22 39.01 49.60 0.15
C ALA A 22 39.54 48.25 -0.36
N LEU A 23 38.82 47.16 -0.10
CA LEU A 23 39.16 45.81 -0.53
C LEU A 23 39.25 45.71 -2.06
N LEU A 24 38.26 46.24 -2.80
CA LEU A 24 38.35 46.31 -4.27
C LEU A 24 39.53 47.17 -4.76
N GLY A 25 39.92 48.19 -4.00
CA GLY A 25 41.11 48.99 -4.27
C GLY A 25 42.42 48.20 -4.13
N GLU A 26 42.52 47.27 -3.17
CA GLU A 26 43.69 46.38 -3.02
C GLU A 26 43.87 45.44 -4.22
N TYR A 27 42.77 44.99 -4.83
CA TYR A 27 42.76 44.19 -6.06
C TYR A 27 42.77 45.03 -7.36
N GLY A 28 42.99 46.34 -7.26
CA GLY A 28 43.22 47.23 -8.41
C GLY A 28 41.99 47.92 -9.01
N TYR A 29 40.80 47.76 -8.42
CA TYR A 29 39.55 48.36 -8.92
C TYR A 29 39.20 49.66 -8.18
N VAL A 30 39.26 50.80 -8.89
CA VAL A 30 38.99 52.13 -8.31
C VAL A 30 37.50 52.48 -8.38
N ILE A 31 36.75 52.16 -7.33
CA ILE A 31 35.34 52.56 -7.17
C ILE A 31 35.23 53.88 -6.41
N LYS A 32 34.52 54.87 -6.99
CA LYS A 32 34.46 56.24 -6.46
C LYS A 32 33.33 56.52 -5.47
N ASN A 33 32.29 55.67 -5.40
CA ASN A 33 31.10 55.92 -4.56
C ASN A 33 30.37 54.61 -4.21
N HIS A 34 29.74 54.53 -3.04
CA HIS A 34 28.92 53.40 -2.55
C HIS A 34 27.66 53.12 -3.40
N MET A 35 27.25 54.09 -4.22
CA MET A 35 26.14 53.94 -5.19
C MET A 35 26.57 53.34 -6.54
N SER A 36 27.86 53.04 -6.72
CA SER A 36 28.35 52.41 -7.96
C SER A 36 27.81 50.98 -8.09
N ILE A 37 27.61 50.57 -9.34
CA ILE A 37 27.25 49.19 -9.71
C ILE A 37 28.55 48.38 -9.78
N LEU A 38 28.49 47.14 -9.32
CA LEU A 38 29.57 46.16 -9.42
C LEU A 38 29.41 45.35 -10.71
N GLU A 39 30.53 45.11 -11.39
CA GLU A 39 30.62 44.13 -12.49
C GLU A 39 30.87 42.72 -11.91
N ASP A 40 30.56 41.66 -12.66
CA ASP A 40 30.60 40.27 -12.16
C ASP A 40 32.00 39.88 -11.62
N ASP A 41 33.08 40.25 -12.32
CA ASP A 41 34.48 40.06 -11.87
C ASP A 41 34.77 40.65 -10.47
N GLN A 42 34.09 41.74 -10.10
CA GLN A 42 34.26 42.42 -8.81
C GLN A 42 33.46 41.75 -7.70
N LEU A 43 32.35 41.10 -8.04
CA LEU A 43 31.54 40.31 -7.11
C LEU A 43 32.31 39.03 -6.72
N ASP A 44 32.89 38.34 -7.69
CA ASP A 44 33.64 37.09 -7.45
C ASP A 44 34.82 37.30 -6.48
N ILE A 45 35.60 38.39 -6.66
CA ILE A 45 36.70 38.75 -5.73
C ILE A 45 36.19 39.01 -4.30
N ILE A 46 35.05 39.71 -4.16
CA ILE A 46 34.48 39.96 -2.82
C ILE A 46 34.02 38.63 -2.19
N PHE A 47 33.34 37.76 -2.94
CA PHE A 47 32.87 36.47 -2.42
C PHE A 47 34.03 35.53 -2.08
N GLU A 48 35.11 35.49 -2.87
CA GLU A 48 36.29 34.68 -2.57
C GLU A 48 36.98 35.16 -1.28
N VAL A 49 37.19 36.48 -1.12
CA VAL A 49 37.84 37.01 0.09
C VAL A 49 36.97 36.83 1.34
N PHE A 50 35.64 36.99 1.23
CA PHE A 50 34.75 36.76 2.37
C PHE A 50 34.61 35.28 2.75
N THR A 51 34.52 34.36 1.78
CA THR A 51 34.47 32.91 2.06
C THR A 51 35.75 32.44 2.75
N GLN A 52 36.93 32.82 2.25
CA GLN A 52 38.21 32.51 2.92
C GLN A 52 38.36 33.12 4.33
N ARG A 53 37.61 34.20 4.64
CA ARG A 53 37.60 34.84 5.96
C ARG A 53 36.65 34.14 6.93
N TYR A 54 35.51 33.65 6.45
CA TYR A 54 34.56 32.86 7.24
C TYR A 54 35.06 31.44 7.52
N ASP A 55 35.70 30.77 6.55
CA ASP A 55 36.29 29.43 6.75
C ASP A 55 37.37 29.41 7.85
N LYS A 56 38.08 30.53 8.07
CA LYS A 56 39.07 30.68 9.14
C LYS A 56 38.48 31.08 10.50
N ALA A 57 37.20 31.41 10.56
CA ALA A 57 36.51 31.84 11.79
C ALA A 57 35.79 30.68 12.53
N VAL A 58 35.74 29.48 11.93
CA VAL A 58 35.06 28.30 12.49
C VAL A 58 36.09 27.26 12.95
N GLU A 59 36.74 27.51 14.09
CA GLU A 59 37.37 26.43 14.84
C GLU A 59 36.27 25.56 15.48
N ILE A 60 36.12 24.33 14.97
CA ILE A 60 35.16 23.35 15.51
C ILE A 60 35.65 22.86 16.88
N PRO A 61 34.87 23.02 17.98
CA PRO A 61 35.22 22.44 19.27
C PRO A 61 35.26 20.92 19.18
N ASN A 62 36.43 20.35 19.45
CA ASN A 62 36.71 18.91 19.35
C ASN A 62 36.02 18.12 20.47
N PHE A 63 34.74 17.77 20.27
CA PHE A 63 34.06 16.80 21.13
C PHE A 63 34.68 15.41 20.94
N GLY A 64 35.12 14.83 22.05
CA GLY A 64 36.04 13.70 22.06
C GLY A 64 35.51 12.44 21.38
N LYS A 65 36.44 11.71 20.74
CA LYS A 65 36.20 10.37 20.17
C LYS A 65 35.67 9.41 21.25
N VAL A 66 34.37 9.12 21.22
CA VAL A 66 33.80 7.96 21.92
C VAL A 66 34.40 6.70 21.29
N GLN A 67 34.88 5.78 22.12
CA GLN A 67 35.55 4.57 21.66
C GLN A 67 34.54 3.57 21.09
N ALA A 68 34.76 3.11 19.87
CA ALA A 68 34.11 1.89 19.38
C ALA A 68 34.66 0.66 20.13
N PRO A 69 33.83 -0.36 20.43
CA PRO A 69 34.32 -1.63 20.98
C PRO A 69 35.33 -2.30 20.04
N LYS A 70 36.34 -2.95 20.61
CA LYS A 70 37.36 -3.67 19.84
C LYS A 70 36.82 -4.99 19.31
N GLU A 71 36.83 -5.17 17.99
CA GLU A 71 36.92 -6.49 17.38
C GLU A 71 38.37 -7.00 17.48
N GLU A 72 38.57 -8.22 17.96
CA GLU A 72 39.90 -8.86 17.98
C GLU A 72 40.20 -9.57 16.65
N ALA A 73 41.03 -8.93 15.82
CA ALA A 73 41.66 -9.59 14.68
C ALA A 73 42.91 -10.38 15.12
N PRO A 74 43.18 -11.59 14.58
CA PRO A 74 44.25 -12.46 15.04
C PRO A 74 45.64 -11.94 14.64
N LYS A 75 46.56 -11.88 15.63
CA LYS A 75 47.94 -11.44 15.42
C LYS A 75 48.77 -12.44 14.61
N LYS A 76 49.16 -12.08 13.39
CA LYS A 76 50.35 -12.66 12.74
C LYS A 76 51.59 -12.33 13.57
N LYS A 77 52.30 -13.35 14.06
CA LYS A 77 53.65 -13.21 14.64
C LYS A 77 54.71 -13.43 13.56
N THR A 78 55.75 -12.62 13.60
CA THR A 78 56.94 -12.72 12.77
C THR A 78 57.82 -13.92 13.13
N SER A 79 58.63 -14.34 12.18
CA SER A 79 59.52 -15.51 12.22
C SER A 79 60.64 -15.40 13.26
N GLY A 80 60.90 -16.50 13.97
CA GLY A 80 62.06 -16.71 14.84
C GLY A 80 62.47 -18.18 14.79
N ASN A 81 63.72 -18.44 14.42
CA ASN A 81 64.22 -19.75 13.98
C ASN A 81 64.53 -20.72 15.13
N LYS A 82 64.13 -22.01 15.04
CA LYS A 82 64.89 -23.17 15.55
C LYS A 82 64.30 -24.54 15.14
N GLU A 83 65.18 -25.52 15.02
CA GLU A 83 64.98 -26.84 14.42
C GLU A 83 64.23 -27.84 15.33
N LYS A 84 63.51 -28.82 14.74
CA LYS A 84 63.90 -30.25 14.80
C LYS A 84 63.07 -31.17 13.89
N LYS A 85 63.69 -32.32 13.55
CA LYS A 85 63.32 -33.34 12.55
C LYS A 85 62.22 -34.32 13.01
N ALA A 86 61.41 -34.78 12.05
CA ALA A 86 61.07 -36.19 11.70
C ALA A 86 59.92 -36.15 10.64
N ALA A 87 60.02 -36.72 9.43
CA ALA A 87 59.89 -38.16 9.08
C ALA A 87 58.56 -38.77 9.58
N ASP A 88 57.72 -39.45 8.79
CA ASP A 88 58.01 -40.26 7.58
C ASP A 88 56.74 -40.44 6.68
N LYS A 89 56.92 -40.80 5.40
CA LYS A 89 56.11 -41.69 4.48
C LYS A 89 54.55 -41.76 4.52
N ALA A 90 53.82 -42.08 3.42
CA ALA A 90 54.17 -42.50 2.06
C ALA A 90 53.03 -42.28 1.02
N GLU A 91 53.40 -42.47 -0.25
CA GLU A 91 52.69 -42.87 -1.48
C GLU A 91 51.27 -43.51 -1.35
N GLY A 92 50.39 -43.46 -2.37
CA GLY A 92 50.50 -42.82 -3.69
C GLY A 92 49.37 -43.19 -4.69
N SER A 93 49.21 -42.34 -5.71
CA SER A 93 48.66 -42.57 -7.08
C SER A 93 47.44 -43.47 -7.34
N LYS A 94 46.41 -42.89 -7.99
CA LYS A 94 45.95 -43.30 -9.33
C LYS A 94 45.16 -42.18 -10.05
N GLU A 95 45.40 -42.05 -11.34
CA GLU A 95 44.83 -41.05 -12.27
C GLU A 95 43.37 -41.45 -12.67
N VAL A 96 42.53 -40.65 -13.37
CA VAL A 96 42.69 -40.08 -14.73
C VAL A 96 41.55 -39.07 -15.03
N GLN A 97 41.86 -37.89 -15.64
CA GLN A 97 41.04 -36.97 -16.51
C GLN A 97 39.59 -36.59 -16.08
N GLU A 98 38.90 -35.51 -16.46
CA GLU A 98 39.11 -34.26 -17.23
C GLU A 98 37.91 -33.31 -16.86
N SER A 99 37.76 -32.02 -17.24
CA SER A 99 38.52 -31.05 -18.05
C SER A 99 38.05 -29.62 -17.67
N ALA A 100 38.93 -28.61 -17.61
CA ALA A 100 38.54 -27.19 -17.52
C ALA A 100 39.66 -26.26 -18.04
N GLU A 101 39.44 -25.60 -19.19
CA GLU A 101 40.38 -24.66 -19.78
C GLU A 101 40.35 -23.27 -19.12
N GLU A 102 41.52 -22.63 -19.08
CA GLU A 102 41.72 -21.26 -18.58
C GLU A 102 41.19 -20.22 -19.57
N VAL A 103 40.56 -19.16 -19.05
CA VAL A 103 40.18 -17.98 -19.84
C VAL A 103 41.24 -16.89 -19.67
N ALA A 104 41.90 -16.52 -20.77
CA ALA A 104 42.85 -15.41 -20.84
C ALA A 104 42.15 -14.04 -20.73
N PRO A 105 42.83 -12.99 -20.25
CA PRO A 105 42.24 -11.66 -20.03
C PRO A 105 42.09 -10.87 -21.33
N ILE A 106 41.03 -10.07 -21.44
CA ILE A 106 40.81 -9.11 -22.54
C ILE A 106 40.87 -7.69 -21.99
N SER A 107 41.55 -6.83 -22.75
CA SER A 107 41.96 -5.46 -22.40
C SER A 107 40.87 -4.39 -22.55
N ASP A 108 41.01 -3.31 -21.79
CA ASP A 108 40.21 -2.08 -21.89
C ASP A 108 40.41 -1.33 -23.22
N GLU A 109 39.30 -1.03 -23.92
CA GLU A 109 39.18 0.17 -24.77
C GLU A 109 37.81 0.85 -24.56
N PRO A 110 37.74 2.20 -24.50
CA PRO A 110 36.54 2.92 -24.09
C PRO A 110 35.52 3.15 -25.22
N ILE A 111 34.29 2.64 -25.05
CA ILE A 111 33.18 2.84 -25.99
C ILE A 111 32.62 4.28 -25.88
N LYS A 112 32.78 5.07 -26.94
CA LYS A 112 32.23 6.44 -27.05
C LYS A 112 30.70 6.45 -27.09
N ARG A 113 30.04 6.92 -26.03
CA ARG A 113 28.60 7.24 -26.04
C ARG A 113 28.33 8.61 -26.68
N LYS A 114 27.47 8.65 -27.70
CA LYS A 114 26.94 9.90 -28.25
C LYS A 114 25.81 10.42 -27.36
N VAL A 115 26.00 11.60 -26.75
CA VAL A 115 24.93 12.32 -26.05
C VAL A 115 24.13 13.12 -27.09
N ARG A 116 22.79 12.99 -27.08
CA ARG A 116 21.89 13.92 -27.78
C ARG A 116 21.39 14.96 -26.78
N HIS A 117 21.66 16.23 -27.04
CA HIS A 117 21.03 17.34 -26.35
C HIS A 117 19.69 17.64 -27.03
N VAL A 118 18.64 17.89 -26.26
CA VAL A 118 17.32 18.31 -26.76
C VAL A 118 16.98 19.62 -26.08
N ASP A 119 16.93 20.70 -26.85
CA ASP A 119 16.68 22.06 -26.36
C ASP A 119 15.16 22.29 -26.28
N THR A 120 14.63 22.54 -25.08
CA THR A 120 13.19 22.60 -24.80
C THR A 120 12.63 24.03 -24.91
N ARG A 121 13.10 24.81 -25.88
CA ARG A 121 12.71 26.21 -26.09
C ARG A 121 12.14 26.50 -27.47
N GLN A 122 11.10 25.77 -27.88
CA GLN A 122 10.11 26.25 -28.84
C GLN A 122 8.79 25.51 -28.71
N SER A 123 7.71 26.26 -28.54
CA SER A 123 6.35 25.76 -28.32
C SER A 123 5.46 26.05 -29.53
N VAL A 124 5.34 25.10 -30.45
CA VAL A 124 4.15 24.78 -31.27
C VAL A 124 4.36 23.34 -31.76
N VAL A 125 3.35 22.48 -31.67
CA VAL A 125 3.37 21.13 -32.27
C VAL A 125 2.15 21.00 -33.17
N ASP A 126 2.35 20.99 -34.48
CA ASP A 126 1.29 20.72 -35.46
C ASP A 126 0.96 19.23 -35.48
N ILE A 127 -0.30 18.89 -35.22
CA ILE A 127 -0.75 17.50 -34.99
C ILE A 127 -1.02 16.74 -36.30
N ASP A 128 -1.22 17.44 -37.43
CA ASP A 128 -1.68 16.89 -38.72
C ASP A 128 -0.62 16.11 -39.54
N LYS A 129 0.44 15.59 -38.91
CA LYS A 129 1.55 14.89 -39.61
C LYS A 129 2.00 13.56 -38.98
N LEU A 130 1.29 13.03 -37.99
CA LEU A 130 1.71 11.79 -37.30
C LEU A 130 0.90 10.53 -37.65
N ASP A 131 -0.25 10.65 -38.30
CA ASP A 131 -1.09 9.51 -38.67
C ASP A 131 -0.95 9.14 -40.16
N THR A 132 -0.01 8.23 -40.48
CA THR A 132 -0.12 7.32 -41.64
C THR A 132 0.93 6.21 -41.67
N GLU A 133 2.17 6.45 -41.20
CA GLU A 133 3.31 5.55 -41.49
C GLU A 133 3.62 4.47 -40.43
N LYS A 134 2.75 4.25 -39.42
CA LYS A 134 3.00 3.28 -38.33
C LYS A 134 1.91 2.22 -38.10
N LEU A 135 0.92 2.14 -38.98
CA LEU A 135 -0.19 1.18 -38.87
C LEU A 135 -0.04 -0.07 -39.76
N GLU A 136 1.01 -0.16 -40.59
CA GLU A 136 1.22 -1.30 -41.51
C GLU A 136 2.21 -2.37 -41.02
N GLU A 137 2.88 -2.18 -39.87
CA GLU A 137 3.97 -3.07 -39.38
C GLU A 137 3.58 -4.04 -38.24
N LEU A 138 2.30 -4.13 -37.84
CA LEU A 138 1.86 -4.89 -36.65
C LEU A 138 0.76 -5.95 -36.90
N VAL A 139 0.61 -6.46 -38.13
CA VAL A 139 -0.28 -7.61 -38.42
C VAL A 139 0.54 -8.85 -38.81
N PRO A 140 0.60 -9.91 -37.97
CA PRO A 140 1.33 -11.12 -38.31
C PRO A 140 0.62 -11.91 -39.42
N THR A 141 1.35 -12.18 -40.50
CA THR A 141 0.88 -12.93 -41.66
C THR A 141 0.92 -14.44 -41.41
N ASN A 142 -0.22 -15.06 -41.08
CA ASN A 142 -0.43 -16.52 -41.18
C ASN A 142 -1.91 -16.96 -40.98
N VAL A 143 -2.80 -16.73 -41.96
CA VAL A 143 -3.94 -17.62 -42.27
C VAL A 143 -4.17 -17.60 -43.79
N SER A 144 -4.58 -18.75 -44.33
CA SER A 144 -4.66 -19.07 -45.76
C SER A 144 -5.74 -18.33 -46.56
N GLN A 145 -5.60 -18.44 -47.89
CA GLN A 145 -6.52 -18.00 -48.93
C GLN A 145 -7.97 -18.46 -48.71
N ASP A 146 -8.93 -17.57 -48.92
CA ASP A 146 -10.03 -17.83 -49.86
C ASP A 146 -10.63 -16.51 -50.39
N GLY A 147 -11.07 -16.50 -51.65
CA GLY A 147 -11.14 -15.27 -52.45
C GLY A 147 -12.52 -14.64 -52.62
N VAL A 148 -12.57 -13.30 -52.67
CA VAL A 148 -13.67 -12.52 -53.29
C VAL A 148 -13.09 -11.38 -54.15
N ASN A 149 -13.76 -11.08 -55.26
CA ASN A 149 -13.29 -10.22 -56.35
C ASN A 149 -13.04 -8.75 -55.98
N LYS A 150 -11.98 -8.18 -56.58
CA LYS A 150 -11.75 -6.73 -56.66
C LYS A 150 -12.78 -6.09 -57.61
N GLN A 151 -13.56 -5.11 -57.14
CA GLN A 151 -14.23 -4.15 -58.03
C GLN A 151 -14.01 -2.71 -57.55
N LYS A 152 -13.44 -1.87 -58.42
CA LYS A 152 -13.02 -0.50 -58.12
C LYS A 152 -14.21 0.47 -58.22
N LEU A 153 -14.52 1.20 -57.15
CA LEU A 153 -15.38 2.39 -57.23
C LEU A 153 -14.55 3.61 -57.66
N LYS A 154 -14.94 4.27 -58.75
CA LYS A 154 -14.39 5.58 -59.16
C LYS A 154 -15.34 6.71 -58.75
N LYS A 155 -14.77 7.82 -58.26
CA LYS A 155 -15.48 9.10 -58.08
C LYS A 155 -15.97 9.65 -59.43
N GLY A 156 -17.14 10.31 -59.43
CA GLY A 156 -17.66 11.10 -60.54
C GLY A 156 -18.87 11.91 -60.10
N ALA A 157 -18.84 13.24 -60.28
CA ALA A 157 -19.84 14.17 -59.77
C ALA A 157 -20.69 14.81 -60.89
N ASN A 158 -21.88 15.30 -60.50
CA ASN A 158 -22.75 16.28 -61.16
C ASN A 158 -23.15 16.10 -62.64
N ARG A 159 -24.48 16.02 -62.87
CA ARG A 159 -25.18 16.89 -63.85
C ARG A 159 -26.70 16.97 -63.62
N HIS A 160 -27.22 18.19 -63.58
CA HIS A 160 -28.65 18.51 -63.70
C HIS A 160 -29.18 18.24 -65.12
N ARG A 161 -30.45 17.81 -65.28
CA ARG A 161 -31.52 18.67 -65.87
C ARG A 161 -32.94 18.06 -65.90
N ASP A 162 -33.90 18.91 -65.49
CA ASP A 162 -35.31 19.10 -65.91
C ASP A 162 -36.14 18.04 -66.68
N ASN A 163 -37.36 17.82 -66.14
CA ASN A 163 -38.71 17.80 -66.77
C ASN A 163 -38.99 16.82 -67.95
N ASN A 164 -40.20 16.28 -68.16
CA ASN A 164 -41.55 16.72 -67.78
C ASN A 164 -42.59 15.57 -67.93
N VAL A 165 -43.81 15.74 -67.37
CA VAL A 165 -45.09 15.01 -67.67
C VAL A 165 -45.09 13.49 -67.36
N GLN A 166 -45.98 12.92 -66.54
CA GLN A 166 -47.44 12.86 -66.77
C GLN A 166 -48.24 12.51 -65.51
N ALA A 167 -49.45 13.05 -65.38
CA ALA A 167 -50.33 12.82 -64.25
C ALA A 167 -51.10 11.48 -64.37
N ASN A 168 -51.32 10.79 -63.24
CA ASN A 168 -52.46 9.88 -63.13
C ASN A 168 -53.06 9.90 -61.73
N LYS A 169 -54.39 10.00 -61.65
CA LYS A 169 -55.15 10.14 -60.39
C LYS A 169 -55.36 8.78 -59.74
N VAL A 170 -54.97 8.61 -58.48
CA VAL A 170 -55.39 7.49 -57.64
C VAL A 170 -56.11 8.03 -56.39
N LYS A 171 -57.25 7.41 -56.05
CA LYS A 171 -58.13 7.82 -54.95
C LYS A 171 -57.43 7.60 -53.59
N PRO A 172 -57.65 8.45 -52.57
CA PRO A 172 -57.20 8.16 -51.22
C PRO A 172 -57.95 6.94 -50.67
N GLN A 173 -57.20 5.87 -50.36
CA GLN A 173 -57.70 4.80 -49.50
C GLN A 173 -57.49 5.24 -48.04
N PRO A 174 -58.40 4.90 -47.10
CA PRO A 174 -58.27 5.33 -45.72
C PRO A 174 -57.03 4.71 -45.08
N VAL A 175 -56.21 5.55 -44.45
CA VAL A 175 -55.11 5.11 -43.60
C VAL A 175 -55.72 4.30 -42.46
N LYS A 176 -55.52 2.98 -42.48
CA LYS A 176 -55.83 2.14 -41.33
C LYS A 176 -54.88 2.54 -40.21
N GLU A 177 -55.43 3.14 -39.15
CA GLU A 177 -54.73 3.28 -37.87
C GLU A 177 -54.26 1.89 -37.43
N GLN A 178 -52.97 1.61 -37.62
CA GLN A 178 -52.34 0.50 -36.94
C GLN A 178 -52.28 0.86 -35.46
N LYS A 179 -53.29 0.40 -34.71
CA LYS A 179 -53.22 0.33 -33.25
C LYS A 179 -52.07 -0.60 -32.90
N VAL A 180 -50.88 0.00 -32.76
CA VAL A 180 -49.71 -0.67 -32.19
C VAL A 180 -50.13 -1.15 -30.82
N LYS A 181 -50.28 -2.47 -30.67
CA LYS A 181 -50.38 -3.09 -29.35
C LYS A 181 -49.07 -2.73 -28.65
N LYS A 182 -49.14 -1.89 -27.61
CA LYS A 182 -48.02 -1.67 -26.70
C LYS A 182 -47.73 -2.99 -25.99
N GLU A 183 -46.88 -3.81 -26.58
CA GLU A 183 -46.17 -4.85 -25.83
C GLU A 183 -45.36 -4.12 -24.76
N LYS A 184 -45.54 -4.51 -23.50
CA LYS A 184 -44.79 -3.98 -22.38
C LYS A 184 -43.32 -4.34 -22.60
N LYS A 185 -42.52 -3.37 -23.04
CA LYS A 185 -41.07 -3.53 -23.07
C LYS A 185 -40.56 -3.46 -21.64
N LYS A 186 -39.84 -4.50 -21.22
CA LYS A 186 -38.94 -4.39 -20.07
C LYS A 186 -37.77 -3.50 -20.47
N VAL A 187 -37.43 -2.53 -19.63
CA VAL A 187 -36.37 -1.56 -19.91
C VAL A 187 -35.36 -1.57 -18.77
N LEU A 188 -34.12 -1.88 -19.13
CA LEU A 188 -32.97 -1.88 -18.24
C LEU A 188 -32.44 -0.46 -18.07
N ILE A 189 -32.39 0.03 -16.83
CA ILE A 189 -32.00 1.40 -16.48
C ILE A 189 -30.89 1.36 -15.41
N PRO A 190 -29.74 2.01 -15.64
CA PRO A 190 -28.66 2.14 -14.65
C PRO A 190 -28.94 3.24 -13.62
N ASN A 191 -28.14 3.30 -12.55
CA ASN A 191 -28.31 4.23 -11.43
C ASN A 191 -28.43 5.72 -11.84
N GLU A 192 -27.65 6.13 -12.85
CA GLU A 192 -27.78 7.43 -13.51
C GLU A 192 -27.88 7.24 -15.02
N ILE A 193 -28.82 7.92 -15.67
CA ILE A 193 -28.99 7.88 -17.13
C ILE A 193 -29.27 9.27 -17.70
N SER A 194 -28.72 9.58 -18.89
CA SER A 194 -29.03 10.84 -19.57
C SER A 194 -30.46 10.83 -20.12
N VAL A 195 -31.20 11.94 -20.03
CA VAL A 195 -32.59 12.06 -20.52
C VAL A 195 -32.74 11.61 -21.99
N GLY A 196 -31.76 11.92 -22.85
CA GLY A 196 -31.74 11.47 -24.26
C GLY A 196 -31.56 9.97 -24.44
N GLU A 197 -30.75 9.32 -23.59
CA GLU A 197 -30.53 7.88 -23.62
C GLU A 197 -31.73 7.12 -23.04
N PHE A 198 -32.29 7.61 -21.93
CA PHE A 198 -33.49 7.08 -21.29
C PHE A 198 -34.70 7.12 -22.24
N ALA A 199 -34.92 8.24 -22.94
CA ALA A 199 -35.95 8.35 -23.97
C ALA A 199 -35.74 7.33 -25.10
N SER A 200 -34.48 7.11 -25.51
CA SER A 200 -34.12 6.12 -26.54
C SER A 200 -34.35 4.68 -26.08
N ARG A 201 -34.02 4.34 -24.82
CA ARG A 201 -34.28 3.01 -24.22
C ARG A 201 -35.77 2.71 -24.08
N LEU A 202 -36.58 3.71 -23.70
CA LEU A 202 -38.05 3.61 -23.67
C LEU A 202 -38.68 3.57 -25.09
N GLY A 203 -37.97 4.05 -26.11
CA GLY A 203 -38.47 4.15 -27.48
C GLY A 203 -39.48 5.28 -27.68
N VAL A 204 -39.31 6.41 -26.98
CA VAL A 204 -40.22 7.57 -26.97
C VAL A 204 -39.45 8.86 -27.22
N SER A 205 -40.13 9.94 -27.63
CA SER A 205 -39.44 11.21 -27.92
C SER A 205 -38.86 11.86 -26.63
N PRO A 206 -37.65 12.44 -26.66
CA PRO A 206 -37.08 13.14 -25.50
C PRO A 206 -37.98 14.27 -24.98
N THR A 207 -38.76 14.89 -25.86
CA THR A 207 -39.71 15.96 -25.51
C THR A 207 -40.89 15.47 -24.66
N GLU A 208 -41.32 14.22 -24.81
CA GLU A 208 -42.36 13.62 -23.96
C GLU A 208 -41.83 13.30 -22.55
N VAL A 209 -40.60 12.77 -22.46
CA VAL A 209 -39.90 12.55 -21.18
C VAL A 209 -39.72 13.87 -20.42
N ILE A 210 -39.23 14.91 -21.09
CA ILE A 210 -39.04 16.25 -20.51
C ILE A 210 -40.37 16.83 -19.98
N LYS A 211 -41.49 16.63 -20.69
CA LYS A 211 -42.81 17.07 -20.20
C LYS A 211 -43.24 16.35 -18.92
N LYS A 212 -42.89 15.07 -18.75
CA LYS A 212 -43.16 14.34 -17.51
C LYS A 212 -42.25 14.79 -16.36
N LEU A 213 -40.95 14.98 -16.62
CA LEU A 213 -40.02 15.59 -15.65
C LEU A 213 -40.55 16.94 -15.15
N MET A 214 -41.03 17.81 -16.06
CA MET A 214 -41.67 19.08 -15.69
C MET A 214 -42.94 18.91 -14.84
N THR A 215 -43.71 17.84 -15.06
CA THR A 215 -44.93 17.54 -14.26
C THR A 215 -44.57 17.09 -12.84
N LEU A 216 -43.42 16.45 -12.67
CA LEU A 216 -42.81 16.10 -11.37
C LEU A 216 -42.01 17.27 -10.74
N GLY A 217 -42.00 18.45 -11.37
CA GLY A 217 -41.29 19.64 -10.90
C GLY A 217 -39.79 19.69 -11.25
N ILE A 218 -39.27 18.72 -12.00
CA ILE A 218 -37.86 18.61 -12.37
C ILE A 218 -37.64 19.23 -13.76
N MET A 219 -36.87 20.31 -13.83
CA MET A 219 -36.47 20.92 -15.10
C MET A 219 -35.13 20.33 -15.56
N ALA A 220 -35.16 19.38 -16.50
CA ALA A 220 -33.97 18.74 -17.04
C ALA A 220 -33.75 18.99 -18.54
N ALA A 221 -32.49 19.16 -18.94
CA ALA A 221 -32.07 19.22 -20.35
C ALA A 221 -31.85 17.81 -20.94
N ILE A 222 -31.82 17.68 -22.28
CA ILE A 222 -31.64 16.39 -22.98
C ILE A 222 -30.35 15.66 -22.57
N SER A 223 -29.27 16.42 -22.30
CA SER A 223 -27.97 15.88 -21.90
C SER A 223 -27.81 15.68 -20.40
N GLN A 224 -28.77 16.13 -19.58
CA GLN A 224 -28.70 16.04 -18.13
C GLN A 224 -28.95 14.60 -17.67
N THR A 225 -28.21 14.15 -16.66
CA THR A 225 -28.45 12.87 -15.99
C THR A 225 -29.65 12.97 -15.04
N ILE A 226 -30.38 11.86 -14.92
CA ILE A 226 -31.46 11.66 -13.95
C ILE A 226 -31.17 10.37 -13.16
N GLU A 227 -31.52 10.40 -11.88
CA GLU A 227 -31.39 9.27 -10.96
C GLU A 227 -32.42 8.17 -11.27
N PHE A 228 -32.08 6.93 -10.91
CA PHE A 228 -32.93 5.75 -11.12
C PHE A 228 -34.36 5.93 -10.60
N ASP A 229 -34.55 6.46 -9.39
CA ASP A 229 -35.88 6.62 -8.79
C ASP A 229 -36.81 7.52 -9.63
N VAL A 230 -36.26 8.61 -10.17
CA VAL A 230 -36.99 9.53 -11.07
C VAL A 230 -37.25 8.85 -12.43
N ALA A 231 -36.27 8.13 -12.95
CA ALA A 231 -36.38 7.40 -14.21
C ALA A 231 -37.41 6.26 -14.13
N ALA A 232 -37.44 5.51 -13.02
CA ALA A 232 -38.37 4.43 -12.76
C ALA A 232 -39.82 4.93 -12.72
N LEU A 233 -40.09 6.00 -11.96
CA LEU A 233 -41.42 6.59 -11.82
C LEU A 233 -41.97 7.08 -13.18
N ILE A 234 -41.12 7.68 -14.02
CA ILE A 234 -41.51 8.10 -15.37
C ILE A 234 -41.79 6.90 -16.28
N ALA A 235 -40.98 5.83 -16.19
CA ALA A 235 -41.15 4.62 -16.98
C ALA A 235 -42.43 3.85 -16.60
N GLU A 236 -42.75 3.75 -15.31
CA GLU A 236 -44.01 3.20 -14.79
C GLU A 236 -45.22 3.96 -15.36
N ASP A 237 -45.23 5.30 -15.22
CA ASP A 237 -46.31 6.13 -15.80
C ASP A 237 -46.38 6.05 -17.33
N MET A 238 -45.35 5.54 -18.01
CA MET A 238 -45.31 5.32 -19.46
C MET A 238 -45.66 3.87 -19.87
N GLY A 239 -45.82 2.97 -18.89
CA GLY A 239 -46.22 1.58 -19.06
C GLY A 239 -45.08 0.62 -19.40
N ALA A 240 -43.83 0.98 -19.05
CA ALA A 240 -42.67 0.09 -19.13
C ALA A 240 -42.43 -0.56 -17.76
N GLU A 241 -42.06 -1.85 -17.75
CA GLU A 241 -41.55 -2.50 -16.54
C GLU A 241 -40.05 -2.23 -16.46
N VAL A 242 -39.60 -1.64 -15.35
CA VAL A 242 -38.18 -1.31 -15.15
C VAL A 242 -37.51 -2.44 -14.38
N GLU A 243 -36.37 -2.87 -14.89
CA GLU A 243 -35.42 -3.69 -14.14
C GLU A 243 -34.16 -2.83 -13.96
N GLN A 244 -33.67 -2.72 -12.73
CA GLN A 244 -32.46 -1.95 -12.43
C GLN A 244 -31.27 -2.68 -13.02
N GLU A 245 -30.59 -2.05 -13.97
CA GLU A 245 -29.30 -2.51 -14.45
C GLU A 245 -28.26 -2.04 -13.44
N ILE A 246 -28.07 -2.84 -12.38
CA ILE A 246 -26.96 -2.64 -11.45
C ILE A 246 -25.68 -2.91 -12.25
N ILE A 247 -25.11 -1.84 -12.80
CA ILE A 247 -23.73 -1.83 -13.28
C ILE A 247 -22.88 -1.92 -12.02
N LEU A 248 -22.71 -3.15 -11.52
CA LEU A 248 -21.75 -3.46 -10.48
C LEU A 248 -20.40 -2.96 -10.99
N THR A 249 -19.79 -2.07 -10.22
CA THR A 249 -18.42 -1.63 -10.49
C THR A 249 -17.50 -2.85 -10.48
N ASP A 250 -16.38 -2.80 -11.23
CA ASP A 250 -15.40 -3.90 -11.20
C ASP A 250 -14.97 -4.22 -9.73
N GLU A 251 -14.99 -3.22 -8.85
CA GLU A 251 -14.77 -3.37 -7.40
C GLU A 251 -15.89 -4.17 -6.72
N GLU A 252 -17.17 -3.88 -6.93
CA GLU A 252 -18.28 -4.66 -6.35
C GLU A 252 -18.34 -6.10 -6.89
N ILE A 253 -17.89 -6.35 -8.13
CA ILE A 253 -17.78 -7.71 -8.69
C ILE A 253 -16.58 -8.46 -8.08
N LEU A 254 -15.46 -7.79 -7.83
CA LEU A 254 -14.23 -8.39 -7.30
C LEU A 254 -14.20 -8.53 -5.77
N PHE A 255 -14.93 -7.69 -5.05
CA PHE A 255 -14.93 -7.61 -3.58
C PHE A 255 -16.31 -7.85 -2.96
N GLY A 256 -17.33 -8.11 -3.77
CA GLY A 256 -18.67 -8.46 -3.30
C GLY A 256 -18.67 -9.75 -2.49
N ASP A 257 -19.08 -9.65 -1.23
CA ASP A 257 -19.30 -10.81 -0.37
C ASP A 257 -20.60 -11.51 -0.76
N GLU A 258 -20.54 -12.37 -1.78
CA GLU A 258 -21.54 -13.44 -1.92
C GLU A 258 -21.54 -14.27 -0.63
N GLU A 259 -22.71 -14.32 0.04
CA GLU A 259 -22.92 -15.13 1.24
C GLU A 259 -22.68 -16.61 0.90
N ASP A 260 -21.70 -17.21 1.57
CA ASP A 260 -21.42 -18.64 1.42
C ASP A 260 -22.61 -19.47 1.87
N LYS A 261 -22.92 -20.53 1.12
CA LYS A 261 -23.93 -21.50 1.55
C LYS A 261 -23.47 -22.14 2.87
N PRO A 262 -24.39 -22.42 3.81
CA PRO A 262 -24.04 -23.02 5.09
C PRO A 262 -23.40 -24.43 4.96
N GLU A 263 -23.54 -25.07 3.80
CA GLU A 263 -22.93 -26.36 3.46
C GLU A 263 -21.43 -26.26 3.13
N ASP A 264 -20.95 -25.11 2.64
CA ASP A 264 -19.55 -24.88 2.24
C ASP A 264 -18.69 -24.31 3.39
N LEU A 265 -19.30 -24.04 4.55
CA LEU A 265 -18.64 -23.45 5.72
C LEU A 265 -18.00 -24.53 6.62
N GLU A 266 -16.67 -24.62 6.58
CA GLU A 266 -15.90 -25.53 7.45
C GLU A 266 -15.44 -24.82 8.75
N PRO A 267 -15.32 -25.53 9.89
CA PRO A 267 -14.73 -24.98 11.11
C PRO A 267 -13.27 -24.57 10.91
N ARG A 268 -12.93 -23.31 11.21
CA ARG A 268 -11.57 -22.77 11.03
C ARG A 268 -10.77 -22.72 12.33
N SER A 269 -9.45 -22.59 12.21
CA SER A 269 -8.58 -22.34 13.37
C SER A 269 -8.76 -20.90 13.87
N PRO A 270 -8.85 -20.63 15.19
CA PRO A 270 -8.90 -19.27 15.70
C PRO A 270 -7.60 -18.51 15.39
N VAL A 271 -7.75 -17.24 15.05
CA VAL A 271 -6.64 -16.28 15.00
C VAL A 271 -6.68 -15.42 16.25
N VAL A 272 -5.55 -15.36 16.96
CA VAL A 272 -5.43 -14.80 18.30
C VAL A 272 -4.36 -13.74 18.35
N VAL A 273 -4.68 -12.52 18.78
CA VAL A 273 -3.70 -11.44 18.98
C VAL A 273 -3.26 -11.38 20.44
N VAL A 274 -1.97 -11.18 20.71
CA VAL A 274 -1.48 -10.93 22.07
C VAL A 274 -1.22 -9.45 22.28
N MET A 275 -1.92 -8.87 23.25
CA MET A 275 -1.91 -7.44 23.58
C MET A 275 -1.57 -7.19 25.06
N GLY A 276 -1.34 -5.93 25.41
CA GLY A 276 -0.92 -5.49 26.75
C GLY A 276 0.31 -4.57 26.71
N HIS A 277 0.66 -4.05 27.89
CA HIS A 277 1.76 -3.12 28.14
C HIS A 277 3.14 -3.72 27.83
N VAL A 278 4.15 -2.85 27.76
CA VAL A 278 5.58 -3.23 27.80
C VAL A 278 5.87 -3.97 29.12
N ASP A 279 6.86 -4.89 29.10
CA ASP A 279 7.33 -5.69 30.25
C ASP A 279 6.29 -6.56 31.00
N HIS A 280 5.03 -6.59 30.55
CA HIS A 280 4.04 -7.58 31.01
C HIS A 280 4.33 -9.01 30.53
N GLY A 281 5.36 -9.21 29.70
CA GLY A 281 5.84 -10.53 29.28
C GLY A 281 5.08 -11.17 28.12
N LYS A 282 4.53 -10.36 27.20
CA LYS A 282 3.84 -10.83 25.98
C LYS A 282 4.72 -11.75 25.13
N THR A 283 5.91 -11.27 24.75
CA THR A 283 6.89 -12.04 23.96
C THR A 283 7.36 -13.26 24.74
N SER A 284 7.52 -13.17 26.07
CA SER A 284 7.86 -14.30 26.94
C SER A 284 6.77 -15.38 26.98
N LEU A 285 5.50 -15.00 26.98
CA LEU A 285 4.36 -15.93 26.92
C LEU A 285 4.32 -16.64 25.56
N LEU A 286 4.51 -15.89 24.46
CA LEU A 286 4.59 -16.46 23.12
C LEU A 286 5.81 -17.38 22.93
N ASP A 287 6.97 -17.01 23.47
CA ASP A 287 8.18 -17.86 23.50
C ASP A 287 7.92 -19.17 24.27
N ALA A 288 7.25 -19.08 25.43
CA ALA A 288 6.88 -20.24 26.22
C ALA A 288 5.91 -21.18 25.48
N ILE A 289 4.90 -20.63 24.80
CA ILE A 289 3.93 -21.36 23.94
C ILE A 289 4.64 -22.00 22.73
N ARG A 290 5.51 -21.25 22.05
CA ARG A 290 6.26 -21.71 20.86
C ARG A 290 7.35 -22.73 21.19
N SER A 291 7.77 -22.81 22.45
CA SER A 291 9.01 -23.49 22.87
C SER A 291 10.26 -22.97 22.13
N THR A 292 10.31 -21.66 21.89
CA THR A 292 11.44 -20.93 21.29
C THR A 292 11.86 -19.75 22.18
N ASN A 293 13.06 -19.19 21.97
CA ASN A 293 13.53 -17.98 22.68
C ASN A 293 13.82 -16.84 21.67
N VAL A 294 12.79 -16.21 21.12
CA VAL A 294 12.88 -15.05 20.24
C VAL A 294 13.38 -13.81 20.99
N THR A 295 12.92 -13.62 22.24
CA THR A 295 13.34 -12.54 23.16
C THR A 295 14.86 -12.37 23.29
N SER A 296 15.64 -13.45 23.17
CA SER A 296 17.11 -13.41 23.23
C SER A 296 17.81 -13.10 21.91
N THR A 297 17.07 -13.05 20.80
CA THR A 297 17.59 -12.93 19.43
C THR A 297 17.22 -11.59 18.78
N GLU A 298 16.12 -10.95 19.22
CA GLU A 298 15.68 -9.64 18.72
C GLU A 298 16.51 -8.47 19.27
N ALA A 299 16.74 -7.46 18.42
CA ALA A 299 17.51 -6.28 18.79
C ALA A 299 16.78 -5.46 19.87
N GLY A 300 17.43 -5.27 21.01
CA GLY A 300 16.84 -4.58 22.17
C GLY A 300 15.91 -5.44 23.04
N GLY A 301 15.74 -6.73 22.72
CA GLY A 301 14.94 -7.65 23.55
C GLY A 301 13.43 -7.40 23.53
N ILE A 302 12.92 -6.68 22.53
CA ILE A 302 11.51 -6.34 22.34
C ILE A 302 11.02 -6.74 20.95
N THR A 303 9.77 -7.22 20.86
CA THR A 303 9.07 -7.40 19.58
C THR A 303 8.93 -6.03 18.90
N GLN A 304 9.43 -5.88 17.66
CA GLN A 304 9.30 -4.65 16.84
C GLN A 304 8.37 -4.83 15.62
N HIS A 305 8.15 -6.07 15.18
CA HIS A 305 7.40 -6.45 13.98
C HIS A 305 6.17 -7.29 14.34
N ILE A 306 5.15 -7.35 13.47
CA ILE A 306 3.96 -8.17 13.72
C ILE A 306 4.22 -9.61 13.25
N GLY A 307 4.66 -10.46 14.18
CA GLY A 307 4.98 -11.86 13.91
C GLY A 307 3.75 -12.77 13.93
N ALA A 308 3.48 -13.48 12.83
CA ALA A 308 2.42 -14.49 12.76
C ALA A 308 2.99 -15.92 12.82
N HIS A 309 2.44 -16.78 13.69
CA HIS A 309 2.94 -18.15 13.86
C HIS A 309 1.83 -19.14 14.25
N ARG A 310 2.03 -20.43 13.95
CA ARG A 310 1.05 -21.49 14.21
C ARG A 310 1.50 -22.49 15.26
N VAL A 311 0.66 -22.64 16.27
CA VAL A 311 0.81 -23.58 17.38
C VAL A 311 -0.24 -24.69 17.23
N ARG A 312 0.11 -25.92 17.64
CA ARG A 312 -0.82 -27.05 17.72
C ARG A 312 -0.98 -27.45 19.18
N ILE A 313 -2.22 -27.54 19.64
CA ILE A 313 -2.61 -28.10 20.94
C ILE A 313 -3.58 -29.23 20.64
N HIS A 314 -3.28 -30.42 21.16
CA HIS A 314 -3.96 -31.67 20.76
C HIS A 314 -4.01 -31.78 19.22
N ASP A 315 -5.19 -32.00 18.63
CA ASP A 315 -5.37 -32.03 17.17
C ASP A 315 -5.68 -30.66 16.55
N LYS A 316 -6.04 -29.66 17.36
CA LYS A 316 -6.41 -28.30 16.90
C LYS A 316 -5.18 -27.43 16.68
N LYS A 317 -5.35 -26.39 15.86
CA LYS A 317 -4.32 -25.39 15.57
C LYS A 317 -4.82 -24.02 15.98
N ILE A 318 -3.92 -23.18 16.47
CA ILE A 318 -4.16 -21.77 16.81
C ILE A 318 -3.12 -20.95 16.06
N THR A 319 -3.55 -19.84 15.47
CA THR A 319 -2.67 -18.89 14.79
C THR A 319 -2.52 -17.66 15.67
N PHE A 320 -1.31 -17.35 16.09
CA PHE A 320 -1.00 -16.21 16.96
C PHE A 320 -0.40 -15.06 16.18
N LEU A 321 -0.88 -13.85 16.44
CA LEU A 321 -0.27 -12.58 16.02
C LEU A 321 0.37 -11.92 17.24
N ASP A 322 1.70 -11.74 17.21
CA ASP A 322 2.43 -10.94 18.20
C ASP A 322 2.30 -9.46 17.82
N THR A 323 1.96 -8.59 18.78
CA THR A 323 1.92 -7.13 18.54
C THR A 323 2.81 -6.37 19.53
N PRO A 324 3.62 -5.41 19.05
CA PRO A 324 4.48 -4.61 19.92
C PRO A 324 3.67 -3.84 20.98
N GLY A 325 4.28 -3.66 22.16
CA GLY A 325 3.63 -3.01 23.31
C GLY A 325 3.76 -1.49 23.38
N HIS A 326 4.75 -0.91 22.71
CA HIS A 326 5.06 0.51 22.85
C HIS A 326 3.97 1.41 22.22
N GLU A 327 3.71 2.57 22.85
CA GLU A 327 2.78 3.59 22.35
C GLU A 327 3.00 4.00 20.89
N ALA A 328 4.24 4.01 20.40
CA ALA A 328 4.55 4.34 19.01
C ALA A 328 3.85 3.39 17.99
N PHE A 329 3.43 2.20 18.42
CA PHE A 329 2.84 1.16 17.57
C PHE A 329 1.33 0.97 17.77
N THR A 330 0.60 2.01 18.20
CA THR A 330 -0.88 2.01 18.26
C THR A 330 -1.54 1.52 16.96
N ALA A 331 -1.07 1.97 15.79
CA ALA A 331 -1.61 1.52 14.51
C ALA A 331 -1.41 0.01 14.25
N MET A 332 -0.28 -0.56 14.71
CA MET A 332 -0.04 -2.00 14.61
C MET A 332 -0.98 -2.80 15.54
N ARG A 333 -1.29 -2.28 16.73
CA ARG A 333 -2.25 -2.91 17.66
C ARG A 333 -3.68 -2.88 17.10
N ALA A 334 -4.12 -1.76 16.53
CA ALA A 334 -5.42 -1.65 15.86
C ALA A 334 -5.55 -2.65 14.69
N ARG A 335 -4.52 -2.72 13.81
CA ARG A 335 -4.44 -3.71 12.73
C ARG A 335 -4.48 -5.15 13.26
N GLY A 336 -3.76 -5.42 14.34
CA GLY A 336 -3.77 -6.71 15.02
C GLY A 336 -5.16 -7.11 15.48
N ALA A 337 -5.91 -6.22 16.16
CA ALA A 337 -7.29 -6.48 16.58
C ALA A 337 -8.19 -6.86 15.39
N MET A 338 -8.23 -6.01 14.35
CA MET A 338 -9.07 -6.21 13.15
C MET A 338 -8.76 -7.50 12.38
N ALA A 339 -7.56 -8.07 12.53
CA ALA A 339 -7.16 -9.31 11.88
C ALA A 339 -7.59 -10.59 12.63
N THR A 340 -8.14 -10.48 13.84
CA THR A 340 -8.28 -11.61 14.79
C THR A 340 -9.68 -11.85 15.34
N ASP A 341 -9.92 -13.11 15.76
CA ASP A 341 -11.18 -13.56 16.37
C ASP A 341 -11.19 -13.34 17.89
N ILE A 342 -10.01 -13.45 18.51
CA ILE A 342 -9.79 -13.46 19.97
C ILE A 342 -8.54 -12.61 20.31
N ALA A 343 -8.59 -11.85 21.40
CA ALA A 343 -7.47 -11.07 21.92
C ALA A 343 -7.09 -11.56 23.31
N ILE A 344 -5.82 -11.96 23.49
CA ILE A 344 -5.25 -12.24 24.81
C ILE A 344 -4.65 -10.94 25.36
N LEU A 345 -5.24 -10.41 26.42
CA LEU A 345 -4.74 -9.26 27.15
C LEU A 345 -3.81 -9.73 28.28
N VAL A 346 -2.51 -9.50 28.12
CA VAL A 346 -1.50 -9.87 29.13
C VAL A 346 -1.34 -8.73 30.15
N VAL A 347 -1.72 -9.01 31.39
CA VAL A 347 -1.61 -8.09 32.53
C VAL A 347 -0.68 -8.70 33.56
N ALA A 348 0.29 -7.95 34.07
CA ALA A 348 1.25 -8.50 35.02
C ALA A 348 0.77 -8.37 36.47
N ALA A 349 0.88 -9.45 37.24
CA ALA A 349 0.41 -9.61 38.62
C ALA A 349 1.04 -8.63 39.63
N ASP A 350 2.17 -8.02 39.29
CA ASP A 350 2.93 -7.05 40.06
C ASP A 350 2.63 -5.59 39.66
N ASP A 351 2.45 -5.31 38.37
CA ASP A 351 2.30 -3.96 37.84
C ASP A 351 0.82 -3.48 37.79
N GLY A 352 -0.12 -4.38 37.47
CA GLY A 352 -1.55 -4.05 37.34
C GLY A 352 -1.96 -3.49 35.97
N VAL A 353 -3.11 -2.82 35.89
CA VAL A 353 -3.63 -2.24 34.63
C VAL A 353 -2.97 -0.90 34.33
N MET A 354 -2.20 -0.85 33.24
CA MET A 354 -1.46 0.33 32.77
C MET A 354 -2.13 1.03 31.57
N PRO A 355 -1.82 2.30 31.23
CA PRO A 355 -2.47 3.03 30.13
C PRO A 355 -2.47 2.31 28.77
N GLN A 356 -1.37 1.65 28.40
CA GLN A 356 -1.28 0.84 27.16
C GLN A 356 -2.16 -0.42 27.20
N THR A 357 -2.52 -0.90 28.40
CA THR A 357 -3.49 -1.99 28.62
C THR A 357 -4.91 -1.48 28.38
N ILE A 358 -5.24 -0.29 28.89
CA ILE A 358 -6.53 0.39 28.63
C ILE A 358 -6.71 0.64 27.12
N GLU A 359 -5.65 1.10 26.47
CA GLU A 359 -5.64 1.30 25.02
C GLU A 359 -5.87 -0.01 24.25
N ALA A 360 -5.22 -1.11 24.66
CA ALA A 360 -5.44 -2.44 24.08
C ALA A 360 -6.89 -2.93 24.27
N ILE A 361 -7.49 -2.70 25.44
CA ILE A 361 -8.91 -3.00 25.71
C ILE A 361 -9.79 -2.23 24.73
N ASN A 362 -9.52 -0.94 24.51
CA ASN A 362 -10.29 -0.11 23.59
C ASN A 362 -10.18 -0.59 22.13
N HIS A 363 -8.99 -0.97 21.65
CA HIS A 363 -8.82 -1.52 20.30
C HIS A 363 -9.56 -2.86 20.12
N ALA A 364 -9.48 -3.75 21.11
CA ALA A 364 -10.18 -5.04 21.07
C ALA A 364 -11.71 -4.87 21.12
N LYS A 365 -12.22 -3.94 21.96
CA LYS A 365 -13.65 -3.60 22.02
C LYS A 365 -14.15 -2.95 20.73
N ALA A 366 -13.37 -2.03 20.14
CA ALA A 366 -13.72 -1.38 18.88
C ALA A 366 -13.72 -2.31 17.66
N ALA A 367 -13.01 -3.44 17.74
CA ALA A 367 -12.98 -4.49 16.72
C ALA A 367 -13.90 -5.69 17.04
N GLU A 368 -14.73 -5.62 18.09
CA GLU A 368 -15.69 -6.67 18.51
C GLU A 368 -15.03 -8.05 18.79
N VAL A 369 -13.75 -8.04 19.16
CA VAL A 369 -12.92 -9.21 19.41
C VAL A 369 -13.18 -9.75 20.83
N SER A 370 -13.29 -11.06 21.00
CA SER A 370 -13.45 -11.65 22.36
C SER A 370 -12.15 -11.51 23.16
N ILE A 371 -12.23 -10.91 24.34
CA ILE A 371 -11.06 -10.66 25.19
C ILE A 371 -10.92 -11.79 26.22
N ILE A 372 -9.73 -12.37 26.29
CA ILE A 372 -9.31 -13.30 27.35
C ILE A 372 -8.15 -12.63 28.10
N VAL A 373 -8.20 -12.58 29.42
CA VAL A 373 -7.17 -11.94 30.24
C VAL A 373 -6.18 -13.00 30.74
N ALA A 374 -4.90 -12.82 30.43
CA ALA A 374 -3.82 -13.63 30.98
C ALA A 374 -3.08 -12.85 32.07
N ILE A 375 -3.33 -13.20 33.34
CA ILE A 375 -2.66 -12.61 34.51
C ILE A 375 -1.28 -13.28 34.64
N ASN A 376 -0.23 -12.61 34.17
CA ASN A 376 1.13 -13.15 34.08
C ASN A 376 1.98 -12.82 35.32
N LYS A 377 3.14 -13.46 35.46
CA LYS A 377 4.12 -13.29 36.57
C LYS A 377 3.61 -13.72 37.96
N ILE A 378 2.69 -14.69 38.04
CA ILE A 378 2.22 -15.25 39.33
C ILE A 378 3.33 -15.92 40.17
N ASP A 379 4.52 -16.13 39.59
CA ASP A 379 5.72 -16.63 40.28
C ASP A 379 6.43 -15.60 41.18
N LYS A 380 6.01 -14.33 41.17
CA LYS A 380 6.56 -13.29 42.05
C LYS A 380 5.83 -13.24 43.39
N GLU A 381 6.58 -13.06 44.47
CA GLU A 381 6.04 -12.93 45.84
C GLU A 381 5.09 -11.73 46.04
N GLY A 382 5.14 -10.73 45.15
CA GLY A 382 4.23 -9.58 45.14
C GLY A 382 3.02 -9.70 44.20
N ALA A 383 2.79 -10.89 43.60
CA ALA A 383 1.68 -11.12 42.67
C ALA A 383 0.32 -11.02 43.38
N ASN A 384 -0.60 -10.22 42.84
CA ASN A 384 -1.98 -10.11 43.34
C ASN A 384 -3.01 -10.17 42.20
N PRO A 385 -3.49 -11.37 41.82
CA PRO A 385 -4.50 -11.55 40.79
C PRO A 385 -5.86 -10.88 41.11
N ASP A 386 -6.28 -10.90 42.39
CA ASP A 386 -7.57 -10.34 42.82
C ASP A 386 -7.64 -8.83 42.60
N ARG A 387 -6.52 -8.12 42.83
CA ARG A 387 -6.43 -6.68 42.52
C ARG A 387 -6.63 -6.42 41.01
N ILE A 388 -6.05 -7.24 40.15
CA ILE A 388 -6.20 -7.07 38.69
C ILE A 388 -7.63 -7.37 38.24
N LYS A 389 -8.27 -8.39 38.83
CA LYS A 389 -9.70 -8.65 38.63
C LYS A 389 -10.55 -7.43 39.01
N GLN A 390 -10.18 -6.67 40.06
CA GLN A 390 -10.84 -5.41 40.41
C GLN A 390 -10.53 -4.27 39.41
N ASP A 391 -9.26 -4.01 39.10
CA ASP A 391 -8.84 -2.95 38.16
C ASP A 391 -9.50 -3.12 36.77
N LEU A 392 -9.70 -4.37 36.31
CA LEU A 392 -10.35 -4.67 35.03
C LEU A 392 -11.87 -4.38 35.01
N MET A 393 -12.56 -4.51 36.15
CA MET A 393 -13.98 -4.15 36.25
C MET A 393 -14.21 -2.65 36.00
N GLU A 394 -13.30 -1.79 36.44
CA GLU A 394 -13.39 -0.33 36.21
C GLU A 394 -13.35 0.01 34.70
N HIS A 395 -12.70 -0.84 33.90
CA HIS A 395 -12.65 -0.74 32.44
C HIS A 395 -13.73 -1.57 31.73
N GLY A 396 -14.71 -2.07 32.47
CA GLY A 396 -15.85 -2.84 31.95
C GLY A 396 -15.44 -4.18 31.36
N LEU A 397 -14.51 -4.89 32.01
CA LEU A 397 -14.23 -6.31 31.78
C LEU A 397 -14.52 -7.04 33.09
N VAL A 398 -15.63 -7.79 33.14
CA VAL A 398 -16.09 -8.44 34.36
C VAL A 398 -15.67 -9.91 34.33
N PRO A 399 -14.91 -10.41 35.34
CA PRO A 399 -14.52 -11.81 35.41
C PRO A 399 -15.72 -12.77 35.47
N GLU A 400 -15.59 -13.93 34.81
CA GLU A 400 -16.60 -15.02 34.84
C GLU A 400 -16.95 -15.47 36.28
N GLU A 401 -15.97 -15.53 37.18
CA GLU A 401 -16.14 -15.85 38.61
C GLU A 401 -17.16 -14.95 39.33
N TRP A 402 -17.36 -13.73 38.82
CA TRP A 402 -18.29 -12.73 39.38
C TRP A 402 -19.55 -12.55 38.51
N GLY A 403 -19.80 -13.47 37.58
CA GLY A 403 -20.96 -13.47 36.68
C GLY A 403 -20.78 -12.62 35.42
N GLY A 404 -19.54 -12.30 35.05
CA GLY A 404 -19.21 -11.59 33.81
C GLY A 404 -18.95 -12.52 32.62
N ASP A 405 -18.47 -11.92 31.53
CA ASP A 405 -18.17 -12.56 30.24
C ASP A 405 -16.66 -12.75 29.99
N THR A 406 -15.81 -12.12 30.80
CA THR A 406 -14.37 -12.08 30.58
C THR A 406 -13.69 -13.25 31.29
N ILE A 407 -13.03 -14.12 30.53
CA ILE A 407 -12.25 -15.23 31.09
C ILE A 407 -10.90 -14.71 31.57
N CYS A 408 -10.61 -14.88 32.87
CA CYS A 408 -9.34 -14.52 33.49
C CYS A 408 -8.55 -15.80 33.81
N VAL A 409 -7.35 -15.96 33.24
CA VAL A 409 -6.47 -17.11 33.47
C VAL A 409 -5.15 -16.66 34.09
N GLU A 410 -4.82 -17.22 35.24
CA GLU A 410 -3.55 -16.98 35.95
C GLU A 410 -2.43 -17.84 35.33
N VAL A 411 -1.33 -17.22 34.90
CA VAL A 411 -0.21 -17.88 34.20
C VAL A 411 1.16 -17.41 34.68
N SER A 412 2.19 -18.25 34.51
CA SER A 412 3.59 -17.81 34.56
C SER A 412 4.30 -18.21 33.27
N ALA A 413 4.61 -17.22 32.42
CA ALA A 413 5.42 -17.44 31.22
C ALA A 413 6.83 -17.99 31.56
N LYS A 414 7.39 -17.59 32.71
CA LYS A 414 8.74 -17.96 33.13
C LYS A 414 8.83 -19.40 33.68
N GLN A 415 7.88 -19.79 34.52
CA GLN A 415 7.81 -21.16 35.06
C GLN A 415 7.02 -22.13 34.16
N LYS A 416 6.42 -21.62 33.07
CA LYS A 416 5.50 -22.33 32.17
C LYS A 416 4.27 -22.91 32.88
N LEU A 417 3.77 -22.22 33.91
CA LEU A 417 2.58 -22.62 34.64
C LEU A 417 1.31 -22.18 33.92
N ASN A 418 0.33 -23.09 33.85
CA ASN A 418 -1.04 -22.90 33.36
C ASN A 418 -1.18 -22.37 31.91
N ILE A 419 -0.12 -22.48 31.09
CA ILE A 419 -0.16 -22.09 29.67
C ILE A 419 -1.12 -23.00 28.88
N GLU A 420 -1.16 -24.29 29.22
CA GLU A 420 -2.07 -25.25 28.58
C GLU A 420 -3.54 -24.89 28.85
N GLY A 421 -3.91 -24.56 30.10
CA GLY A 421 -5.24 -24.08 30.44
C GLY A 421 -5.64 -22.80 29.72
N LEU A 422 -4.72 -21.83 29.55
CA LEU A 422 -4.98 -20.64 28.72
C LEU A 422 -5.31 -21.01 27.27
N LEU A 423 -4.59 -21.99 26.69
CA LEU A 423 -4.80 -22.45 25.32
C LEU A 423 -6.10 -23.25 25.16
N GLU A 424 -6.51 -24.00 26.18
CA GLU A 424 -7.81 -24.67 26.24
C GLU A 424 -8.97 -23.66 26.30
N MET A 425 -8.87 -22.61 27.12
CA MET A 425 -9.88 -21.54 27.18
C MET A 425 -10.02 -20.79 25.85
N VAL A 426 -8.91 -20.54 25.14
CA VAL A 426 -8.92 -19.97 23.79
C VAL A 426 -9.68 -20.87 22.80
N LEU A 427 -9.49 -22.20 22.88
CA LEU A 427 -10.22 -23.15 22.04
C LEU A 427 -11.71 -23.19 22.38
N LEU A 428 -12.07 -23.10 23.67
CA LEU A 428 -13.46 -23.05 24.12
C LEU A 428 -14.17 -21.80 23.60
N VAL A 429 -13.57 -20.62 23.70
CA VAL A 429 -14.12 -19.37 23.14
C VAL A 429 -14.26 -19.45 21.61
N ALA A 430 -13.31 -20.08 20.92
CA ALA A 430 -13.39 -20.31 19.47
C ALA A 430 -14.53 -21.26 19.07
N GLU A 431 -14.85 -22.26 19.90
CA GLU A 431 -16.00 -23.14 19.72
C GLU A 431 -17.32 -22.39 19.96
N MET A 432 -17.41 -21.57 21.03
CA MET A 432 -18.61 -20.76 21.30
C MET A 432 -18.90 -19.71 20.22
N ARG A 433 -17.86 -19.14 19.59
CA ARG A 433 -18.01 -18.21 18.45
C ARG A 433 -18.31 -18.92 17.11
N GLU A 434 -18.39 -20.25 17.09
CA GLU A 434 -18.63 -21.08 15.89
C GLU A 434 -17.81 -20.65 14.65
N LEU A 435 -16.50 -20.40 14.82
CA LEU A 435 -15.65 -19.84 13.77
C LEU A 435 -15.62 -20.72 12.50
N LYS A 436 -16.19 -20.20 11.42
CA LYS A 436 -16.33 -20.87 10.11
C LYS A 436 -15.62 -20.09 9.00
N ALA A 437 -15.17 -20.80 7.98
CA ALA A 437 -14.70 -20.23 6.71
C ALA A 437 -14.96 -21.20 5.57
N ASN A 438 -15.24 -20.69 4.37
CA ASN A 438 -15.27 -21.50 3.16
C ASN A 438 -13.84 -21.64 2.58
N PRO A 439 -13.25 -22.86 2.52
CA PRO A 439 -11.92 -23.06 1.94
C PRO A 439 -11.92 -23.17 0.42
N ASN A 440 -13.08 -23.38 -0.21
CA ASN A 440 -13.22 -23.66 -1.65
C ASN A 440 -13.25 -22.39 -2.52
N ARG A 441 -13.61 -21.23 -1.94
CA ARG A 441 -13.62 -19.94 -2.64
C ARG A 441 -12.23 -19.34 -2.87
N MET A 442 -12.17 -18.25 -3.63
CA MET A 442 -10.95 -17.47 -3.86
C MET A 442 -10.42 -16.92 -2.54
N ALA A 443 -9.09 -16.83 -2.40
CA ALA A 443 -8.48 -16.37 -1.16
C ALA A 443 -8.76 -14.88 -0.89
N ARG A 444 -9.28 -14.61 0.30
CA ARG A 444 -9.42 -13.26 0.88
C ARG A 444 -8.73 -13.22 2.23
N GLY A 445 -8.14 -12.08 2.57
CA GLY A 445 -7.62 -11.85 3.91
C GLY A 445 -6.98 -10.49 4.06
N ILE A 446 -6.01 -10.38 4.97
CA ILE A 446 -5.38 -9.11 5.37
C ILE A 446 -3.85 -9.18 5.30
N VAL A 447 -3.22 -8.10 4.84
CA VAL A 447 -1.77 -7.88 4.92
C VAL A 447 -1.41 -7.53 6.37
N ILE A 448 -0.58 -8.35 7.00
CA ILE A 448 -0.07 -8.10 8.35
C ILE A 448 1.05 -7.06 8.29
N GLU A 449 2.04 -7.32 7.44
CA GLU A 449 3.27 -6.55 7.31
C GLU A 449 3.91 -6.77 5.93
N SER A 450 4.64 -5.77 5.43
CA SER A 450 5.32 -5.82 4.14
C SER A 450 6.74 -5.24 4.23
N ARG A 451 7.63 -5.76 3.39
CA ARG A 451 9.06 -5.40 3.35
C ARG A 451 9.65 -5.59 1.96
N LEU A 452 10.74 -4.88 1.67
CA LEU A 452 11.45 -4.98 0.39
C LEU A 452 12.74 -5.79 0.54
N ASP A 453 12.74 -7.03 0.05
CA ASP A 453 13.92 -7.90 0.07
C ASP A 453 14.78 -7.71 -1.20
N LYS A 454 16.10 -7.58 -1.02
CA LYS A 454 17.05 -7.30 -2.12
C LYS A 454 17.17 -8.42 -3.16
N GLY A 455 16.87 -9.67 -2.79
CA GLY A 455 16.94 -10.83 -3.69
C GLY A 455 15.57 -11.32 -4.15
N ARG A 456 14.51 -11.12 -3.34
CA ARG A 456 13.16 -11.64 -3.60
C ARG A 456 12.17 -10.58 -4.10
N GLY A 457 12.52 -9.29 -4.01
CA GLY A 457 11.64 -8.18 -4.37
C GLY A 457 10.66 -7.84 -3.24
N PRO A 458 9.48 -7.26 -3.55
CA PRO A 458 8.44 -7.05 -2.57
C PRO A 458 7.97 -8.36 -1.92
N VAL A 459 7.97 -8.37 -0.59
CA VAL A 459 7.54 -9.47 0.25
C VAL A 459 6.43 -8.98 1.16
N ALA A 460 5.34 -9.74 1.27
CA ALA A 460 4.24 -9.42 2.18
C ALA A 460 3.87 -10.65 3.02
N THR A 461 3.70 -10.44 4.32
CA THR A 461 3.12 -11.44 5.22
C THR A 461 1.62 -11.22 5.25
N VAL A 462 0.85 -12.19 4.76
CA VAL A 462 -0.61 -12.14 4.68
C VAL A 462 -1.25 -13.22 5.53
N LEU A 463 -2.42 -12.92 6.09
CA LEU A 463 -3.26 -13.88 6.79
C LEU A 463 -4.48 -14.20 5.93
N VAL A 464 -4.57 -15.44 5.44
CA VAL A 464 -5.76 -15.91 4.71
C VAL A 464 -6.91 -16.04 5.70
N GLN A 465 -8.02 -15.32 5.49
CA GLN A 465 -9.22 -15.38 6.33
C GLN A 465 -10.25 -16.34 5.74
N ASN A 466 -10.48 -16.27 4.42
CA ASN A 466 -11.41 -17.11 3.66
C ASN A 466 -10.74 -17.61 2.37
N GLY A 467 -11.22 -18.73 1.82
CA GLY A 467 -10.70 -19.36 0.61
C GLY A 467 -9.34 -20.04 0.77
N THR A 468 -8.77 -20.50 -0.36
CA THR A 468 -7.44 -21.13 -0.40
C THR A 468 -6.53 -20.45 -1.40
N LEU A 469 -5.44 -19.84 -0.92
CA LEU A 469 -4.41 -19.21 -1.73
C LEU A 469 -3.43 -20.26 -2.28
N LYS A 470 -3.01 -20.12 -3.53
CA LYS A 470 -2.13 -21.07 -4.23
C LYS A 470 -0.98 -20.31 -4.92
N VAL A 471 0.12 -21.03 -5.17
CA VAL A 471 1.24 -20.48 -5.96
C VAL A 471 0.79 -20.36 -7.42
N GLY A 472 0.94 -19.15 -7.99
CA GLY A 472 0.47 -18.80 -9.33
C GLY A 472 -0.81 -17.98 -9.36
N ASP A 473 -1.53 -17.84 -8.23
CA ASP A 473 -2.73 -16.98 -8.17
C ASP A 473 -2.34 -15.50 -8.33
N ILE A 474 -3.21 -14.71 -8.96
CA ILE A 474 -3.08 -13.25 -9.04
C ILE A 474 -3.69 -12.66 -7.77
N VAL A 475 -2.97 -11.78 -7.10
CA VAL A 475 -3.42 -11.11 -5.87
C VAL A 475 -3.38 -9.60 -6.03
N ILE A 476 -4.47 -8.94 -5.64
CA ILE A 476 -4.53 -7.51 -5.34
C ILE A 476 -4.38 -7.35 -3.83
N ALA A 477 -3.53 -6.43 -3.37
CA ALA A 477 -3.44 -6.02 -1.98
C ALA A 477 -3.32 -4.49 -1.94
N GLY A 478 -4.40 -3.80 -1.52
CA GLY A 478 -4.48 -2.34 -1.56
C GLY A 478 -4.28 -1.77 -2.97
N THR A 479 -3.11 -1.16 -3.19
CA THR A 479 -2.62 -0.61 -4.46
C THR A 479 -1.63 -1.52 -5.21
N ALA A 480 -1.14 -2.59 -4.58
CA ALA A 480 -0.24 -3.55 -5.21
C ALA A 480 -1.03 -4.64 -5.96
N ILE A 481 -0.51 -5.07 -7.12
CA ILE A 481 -0.99 -6.25 -7.84
C ILE A 481 0.18 -7.13 -8.26
N GLY A 482 0.01 -8.45 -8.23
CA GLY A 482 1.00 -9.36 -8.81
C GLY A 482 0.64 -10.82 -8.71
N HIS A 483 1.49 -11.66 -9.30
CA HIS A 483 1.36 -13.11 -9.30
C HIS A 483 2.16 -13.70 -8.14
N VAL A 484 1.57 -14.60 -7.36
CA VAL A 484 2.24 -15.27 -6.23
C VAL A 484 3.30 -16.24 -6.76
N ARG A 485 4.57 -15.81 -6.78
CA ARG A 485 5.71 -16.60 -7.29
C ARG A 485 6.15 -17.70 -6.33
N ALA A 486 6.13 -17.41 -5.03
CA ALA A 486 6.45 -18.35 -3.97
C ALA A 486 5.74 -17.95 -2.68
N MET A 487 5.36 -18.97 -1.90
CA MET A 487 4.76 -18.86 -0.57
C MET A 487 5.64 -19.59 0.45
N LEU A 488 5.91 -18.95 1.60
CA LEU A 488 6.53 -19.58 2.76
C LEU A 488 5.56 -19.61 3.95
N ASP A 489 5.56 -20.72 4.70
CA ASP A 489 4.90 -20.87 6.00
C ASP A 489 5.68 -20.14 7.12
N ASP A 490 5.10 -20.04 8.32
CA ASP A 490 5.69 -19.42 9.52
C ASP A 490 7.12 -19.88 9.85
N LYS A 491 7.43 -21.13 9.51
CA LYS A 491 8.74 -21.80 9.70
C LYS A 491 9.68 -21.68 8.49
N GLY A 492 9.42 -20.77 7.56
CA GLY A 492 10.23 -20.54 6.36
C GLY A 492 10.18 -21.69 5.33
N LYS A 493 9.23 -22.62 5.46
CA LYS A 493 9.07 -23.76 4.55
C LYS A 493 8.23 -23.38 3.34
N LYS A 494 8.67 -23.74 2.13
CA LYS A 494 7.89 -23.52 0.90
C LYS A 494 6.61 -24.35 0.89
N ILE A 495 5.47 -23.67 0.72
CA ILE A 495 4.15 -24.30 0.61
C ILE A 495 3.51 -23.99 -0.75
N LYS A 496 2.60 -24.87 -1.21
CA LYS A 496 1.90 -24.72 -2.50
C LYS A 496 0.47 -24.23 -2.39
N LYS A 497 -0.15 -24.42 -1.22
CA LYS A 497 -1.53 -24.03 -0.89
C LYS A 497 -1.56 -23.55 0.56
N ALA A 498 -2.38 -22.56 0.85
CA ALA A 498 -2.67 -22.08 2.19
C ALA A 498 -4.19 -21.83 2.31
N GLY A 499 -4.85 -22.55 3.22
CA GLY A 499 -6.28 -22.37 3.50
C GLY A 499 -6.55 -21.28 4.53
N PRO A 500 -7.79 -21.21 5.06
CA PRO A 500 -8.18 -20.25 6.09
C PRO A 500 -7.33 -20.33 7.37
N SER A 501 -7.17 -19.18 8.01
CA SER A 501 -6.40 -18.96 9.25
C SER A 501 -4.92 -19.36 9.17
N VAL A 502 -4.33 -19.40 7.96
CA VAL A 502 -2.90 -19.66 7.76
C VAL A 502 -2.19 -18.36 7.41
N PRO A 503 -1.16 -17.95 8.20
CA PRO A 503 -0.28 -16.86 7.83
C PRO A 503 0.76 -17.35 6.81
N VAL A 504 1.05 -16.53 5.81
CA VAL A 504 1.91 -16.89 4.67
C VAL A 504 2.75 -15.69 4.26
N GLU A 505 4.04 -15.89 4.04
CA GLU A 505 4.88 -14.90 3.38
C GLU A 505 4.81 -15.10 1.85
N ILE A 506 4.18 -14.16 1.14
CA ILE A 506 4.01 -14.16 -0.32
C ILE A 506 5.06 -13.26 -1.00
N THR A 507 5.36 -13.57 -2.27
CA THR A 507 6.32 -12.83 -3.10
C THR A 507 5.85 -12.72 -4.53
N GLY A 508 6.19 -11.63 -5.21
CA GLY A 508 5.84 -11.39 -6.62
C GLY A 508 4.83 -10.27 -6.88
N LEU A 509 4.46 -9.49 -5.86
CA LEU A 509 3.72 -8.24 -5.99
C LEU A 509 4.57 -7.17 -6.72
N SER A 510 3.90 -6.23 -7.40
CA SER A 510 4.55 -5.12 -8.11
C SER A 510 5.31 -4.17 -7.18
N GLU A 511 4.77 -3.95 -5.98
CA GLU A 511 5.25 -3.05 -4.94
C GLU A 511 4.86 -3.62 -3.56
N THR A 512 5.35 -3.01 -2.49
CA THR A 512 4.99 -3.39 -1.12
C THR A 512 3.62 -2.80 -0.77
N PRO A 513 2.58 -3.61 -0.48
CA PRO A 513 1.28 -3.11 -0.04
C PRO A 513 1.37 -2.54 1.37
N ASP A 514 0.40 -1.73 1.79
CA ASP A 514 0.39 -1.16 3.13
C ASP A 514 -0.10 -2.21 4.16
N GLY A 515 0.44 -2.12 5.38
CA GLY A 515 0.05 -3.02 6.44
C GLY A 515 -1.38 -2.73 6.90
N GLY A 516 -2.26 -3.72 6.83
CA GLY A 516 -3.69 -3.60 7.10
C GLY A 516 -4.56 -3.64 5.85
N ASP A 517 -3.97 -3.54 4.65
CA ASP A 517 -4.70 -3.68 3.40
C ASP A 517 -5.37 -5.06 3.31
N GLN A 518 -6.64 -5.08 2.86
CA GLN A 518 -7.27 -6.33 2.48
C GLN A 518 -6.69 -6.83 1.15
N PHE A 519 -6.41 -8.14 1.08
CA PHE A 519 -5.97 -8.80 -0.14
C PHE A 519 -7.05 -9.74 -0.68
N TYR A 520 -7.09 -9.84 -2.00
CA TYR A 520 -8.03 -10.66 -2.74
C TYR A 520 -7.30 -11.39 -3.87
N ALA A 521 -7.51 -12.70 -4.00
CA ALA A 521 -7.13 -13.46 -5.17
C ALA A 521 -8.16 -13.27 -6.28
N ILE A 522 -7.70 -13.06 -7.51
CA ILE A 522 -8.52 -12.73 -8.69
C ILE A 522 -8.17 -13.63 -9.88
N ASP A 523 -9.10 -13.80 -10.82
CA ASP A 523 -8.88 -14.59 -12.04
C ASP A 523 -8.34 -13.74 -13.21
N ASP A 524 -8.75 -12.47 -13.32
CA ASP A 524 -8.39 -11.60 -14.45
C ASP A 524 -7.49 -10.43 -14.02
N GLU A 525 -6.22 -10.49 -14.41
CA GLU A 525 -5.20 -9.46 -14.18
C GLU A 525 -5.61 -8.09 -14.75
N ARG A 526 -6.42 -8.04 -15.81
CA ARG A 526 -6.82 -6.77 -16.46
C ARG A 526 -7.79 -5.98 -15.59
N ARG A 527 -8.83 -6.62 -15.06
CA ARG A 527 -9.77 -5.97 -14.13
C ARG A 527 -9.05 -5.50 -12.87
N GLY A 528 -8.17 -6.34 -12.32
CA GLY A 528 -7.37 -5.97 -11.14
C GLY A 528 -6.45 -4.77 -11.38
N LYS A 529 -5.88 -4.63 -12.58
CA LYS A 529 -5.09 -3.44 -12.96
C LYS A 529 -5.93 -2.18 -13.01
N ASN A 530 -7.12 -2.21 -13.61
CA ASN A 530 -8.02 -1.05 -13.68
C ASN A 530 -8.36 -0.54 -12.27
N VAL A 531 -8.74 -1.47 -11.36
CA VAL A 531 -9.05 -1.16 -9.95
C VAL A 531 -7.84 -0.54 -9.24
N VAL A 532 -6.65 -1.11 -9.42
CA VAL A 532 -5.41 -0.57 -8.83
C VAL A 532 -5.06 0.82 -9.36
N GLU A 533 -5.21 1.06 -10.67
CA GLU A 533 -4.96 2.37 -11.27
C GLU A 533 -5.95 3.43 -10.77
N GLN A 534 -7.23 3.06 -10.59
CA GLN A 534 -8.26 3.92 -10.01
C GLN A 534 -7.93 4.29 -8.55
N ARG A 535 -7.53 3.33 -7.72
CA ARG A 535 -7.09 3.57 -6.33
C ARG A 535 -5.87 4.48 -6.26
N LYS A 536 -4.87 4.26 -7.12
CA LYS A 536 -3.68 5.12 -7.23
C LYS A 536 -4.04 6.53 -7.68
N HIS A 537 -5.04 6.71 -8.54
CA HIS A 537 -5.54 8.02 -8.92
C HIS A 537 -6.20 8.74 -7.74
N GLN A 538 -7.10 8.06 -7.02
CA GLN A 538 -7.80 8.61 -5.84
C GLN A 538 -6.81 9.04 -4.74
N GLN A 539 -5.90 8.16 -4.31
CA GLN A 539 -4.87 8.49 -3.31
C GLN A 539 -3.99 9.67 -3.74
N LYS A 540 -3.68 9.79 -5.04
CA LYS A 540 -2.91 10.91 -5.58
C LYS A 540 -3.71 12.21 -5.54
N GLU A 541 -5.00 12.18 -5.87
CA GLU A 541 -5.87 13.35 -5.73
C GLU A 541 -6.03 13.79 -4.27
N GLU A 542 -6.22 12.86 -3.34
CA GLU A 542 -6.32 13.16 -1.90
C GLU A 542 -5.05 13.82 -1.39
N ARG A 543 -3.89 13.29 -1.76
CA ARG A 543 -2.59 13.89 -1.41
C ARG A 543 -2.41 15.28 -2.01
N ILE A 544 -2.91 15.53 -3.23
CA ILE A 544 -2.93 16.87 -3.83
C ILE A 544 -3.87 17.78 -3.04
N LYS A 545 -5.12 17.37 -2.77
CA LYS A 545 -6.11 18.14 -2.00
C LYS A 545 -5.56 18.54 -0.62
N ALA A 546 -4.93 17.61 0.10
CA ALA A 546 -4.28 17.87 1.39
C ALA A 546 -3.11 18.88 1.30
N THR A 547 -2.36 18.87 0.19
CA THR A 547 -1.25 19.82 -0.03
C THR A 547 -1.73 21.19 -0.49
N THR A 548 -2.83 21.25 -1.25
CA THR A 548 -3.41 22.50 -1.80
C THR A 548 -4.22 23.30 -0.76
N ALA A 549 -4.50 22.72 0.41
CA ALA A 549 -5.23 23.39 1.50
C ALA A 549 -4.41 24.46 2.27
N VAL A 550 -3.13 24.69 1.93
CA VAL A 550 -2.33 25.77 2.53
C VAL A 550 -2.77 27.11 1.95
N THR A 551 -3.33 27.99 2.77
CA THR A 551 -3.82 29.29 2.34
C THR A 551 -2.68 30.30 2.16
N LEU A 552 -2.94 31.41 1.45
CA LEU A 552 -1.97 32.50 1.34
C LEU A 552 -1.67 33.14 2.71
N ASP A 553 -2.64 33.14 3.63
CA ASP A 553 -2.47 33.69 4.98
C ASP A 553 -1.53 32.81 5.82
N ASP A 554 -1.66 31.47 5.77
CA ASP A 554 -0.70 30.53 6.39
C ASP A 554 0.74 30.75 5.86
N LEU A 555 0.87 31.05 4.57
CA LEU A 555 2.13 31.35 3.92
C LEU A 555 2.73 32.68 4.41
N PHE A 556 1.90 33.71 4.59
CA PHE A 556 2.33 34.98 5.18
C PHE A 556 2.70 34.85 6.67
N ASP A 557 1.98 34.05 7.44
CA ASP A 557 2.27 33.85 8.86
C ASP A 557 3.55 33.04 9.08
N ARG A 558 3.79 31.98 8.29
CA ARG A 558 5.10 31.29 8.26
C ARG A 558 6.27 32.20 7.88
N ILE A 559 6.04 33.21 7.03
CA ILE A 559 7.06 34.21 6.67
C ILE A 559 7.27 35.22 7.82
N LYS A 560 6.21 35.62 8.53
CA LYS A 560 6.29 36.51 9.72
C LYS A 560 6.95 35.84 10.92
N GLU A 561 6.75 34.53 11.13
CA GLU A 561 7.34 33.75 12.23
C GLU A 561 8.87 33.61 12.13
N GLY A 562 9.49 34.03 11.02
CA GLY A 562 10.90 34.36 10.98
C GLY A 562 11.84 33.16 11.03
N GLN A 563 11.85 32.36 9.96
CA GLN A 563 12.85 31.31 9.70
C GLN A 563 13.16 30.42 10.91
N MET A 564 12.15 29.68 11.40
CA MET A 564 12.46 28.43 12.09
C MET A 564 13.36 27.58 11.18
N LYS A 565 14.48 27.09 11.73
CA LYS A 565 15.45 26.31 10.96
C LYS A 565 14.90 24.90 10.74
N ASP A 566 14.27 24.70 9.59
CA ASP A 566 13.78 23.38 9.16
C ASP A 566 14.93 22.37 9.08
N PHE A 567 14.92 21.39 9.99
CA PHE A 567 15.86 20.27 9.95
C PHE A 567 15.22 19.10 9.20
N ASN A 568 15.45 19.06 7.89
CA ASN A 568 14.91 18.01 7.02
C ASN A 568 15.57 16.65 7.31
N ILE A 569 14.78 15.69 7.81
CA ILE A 569 15.20 14.31 8.06
C ILE A 569 14.67 13.40 6.95
N ILE A 570 15.53 12.54 6.41
CA ILE A 570 15.13 11.45 5.52
C ILE A 570 15.24 10.14 6.29
N VAL A 571 14.10 9.61 6.74
CA VAL A 571 14.02 8.30 7.38
C VAL A 571 13.86 7.21 6.31
N LYS A 572 14.54 6.08 6.51
CA LYS A 572 14.35 4.85 5.74
C LYS A 572 14.30 3.67 6.70
N ALA A 573 13.14 3.08 6.84
CA ALA A 573 12.93 1.85 7.59
C ALA A 573 13.16 0.60 6.73
N ASP A 574 13.18 -0.57 7.36
CA ASP A 574 13.29 -1.90 6.74
C ASP A 574 11.92 -2.53 6.45
N VAL A 575 10.89 -2.15 7.21
CA VAL A 575 9.49 -2.55 7.03
C VAL A 575 8.58 -1.34 6.82
N GLN A 576 7.41 -1.56 6.21
CA GLN A 576 6.43 -0.48 5.94
C GLN A 576 5.67 -0.02 7.20
N GLY A 577 5.74 -0.78 8.30
CA GLY A 577 4.96 -0.52 9.51
C GLY A 577 5.60 0.42 10.55
N SER A 578 6.88 0.77 10.39
CA SER A 578 7.75 1.39 11.43
C SER A 578 8.22 2.80 11.09
#